data_AF-A0A376S6B9-F1
#
_entry.id   AF-A0A376S6B9-F1
#
_cell.length_a   1.000
_cell.length_b   1.000
_cell.length_c   1.000
_cell.angle_alpha   90.00
_cell.angle_beta   90.00
_cell.angle_gamma   90.00
#
_symmetry.space_group_name_H-M   'P 1'
#
loop_
_entity.id
_entity.type
_entity.pdbx_description
1 polymer ?
#
loop_
_entity_poly.entity_id
_entity_poly.type
_entity_poly.pdbx_seq_one_letter_code
_entity_poly.pdbx_strand_id
1 'polypeptide(L)' 'MARLFTPSESKYYLMALDAGTGSIRAVIFDLEGNQIAVGQAEWRHLAVPDVSWFYGI' A
#
# COMPACT_ATOMS: atom_id res chain seq x y z
N MET A 1 -6.60 -17.66 18.53
CA MET A 1 -5.82 -18.56 17.65
C MET A 1 -5.36 -17.76 16.47
N ALA A 2 -4.06 -17.46 16.38
CA ALA A 2 -3.49 -16.85 15.19
C ALA A 2 -3.63 -17.88 14.06
N ARG A 3 -4.32 -17.52 12.97
CA ARG A 3 -4.40 -18.37 11.78
C ARG A 3 -2.97 -18.47 11.27
N LEU A 4 -2.35 -19.63 11.44
CA LEU A 4 -1.04 -19.92 10.88
C LEU A 4 -1.16 -19.66 9.38
N PHE A 5 -0.26 -18.81 8.88
CA PHE A 5 -0.16 -18.45 7.48
C PHE A 5 -0.05 -19.74 6.65
N THR A 6 -1.12 -20.10 5.94
CA THR A 6 -1.06 -21.11 4.90
C THR A 6 -0.73 -20.35 3.62
N PRO A 7 0.52 -20.38 3.12
CA PRO A 7 0.79 -19.84 1.81
C PRO A 7 -0.11 -20.59 0.81
N SER A 8 -0.83 -19.85 -0.03
CA SER A 8 -1.54 -20.51 -1.12
C SER A 8 -0.50 -21.20 -2.00
N GLU A 9 -0.77 -22.45 -2.39
CA GLU A 9 0.05 -23.27 -3.30
C GLU A 9 0.16 -22.67 -4.73
N SER A 10 -0.41 -21.49 -4.95
CA SER A 10 -0.36 -20.79 -6.21
C SER A 10 1.07 -20.38 -6.53
N LYS A 11 1.52 -20.68 -7.76
CA LYS A 11 2.80 -20.17 -8.29
C LYS A 11 2.82 -18.65 -8.44
N TYR A 12 1.65 -17.99 -8.42
CA TYR A 12 1.49 -16.58 -8.73
C TYR A 12 0.72 -15.84 -7.65
N TYR A 13 1.09 -14.58 -7.43
CA TYR A 13 0.44 -13.66 -6.52
C TYR A 13 0.07 -12.37 -7.25
N LEU A 14 -0.89 -11.64 -6.70
CA LEU A 14 -1.26 -10.30 -7.17
C LEU A 14 -0.66 -9.26 -6.22
N MET A 15 -0.21 -8.14 -6.77
CA MET A 15 0.22 -6.98 -5.99
C MET A 15 -0.69 -5.79 -6.29
N ALA A 16 -1.24 -5.19 -5.25
CA ALA A 16 -1.89 -3.89 -5.34
C ALA A 16 -0.94 -2.80 -4.81
N LEU A 17 -0.80 -1.72 -5.57
CA LEU A 17 -0.13 -0.50 -5.14
C LEU A 17 -1.18 0.56 -4.85
N ASP A 18 -1.23 1.00 -3.60
CA ASP A 18 -2.14 2.01 -3.09
C ASP A 18 -1.32 3.25 -2.70
N ALA A 19 -1.45 4.32 -3.48
CA ALA A 19 -0.73 5.57 -3.28
C ALA A 19 -1.64 6.59 -2.59
N GLY A 20 -1.41 6.80 -1.30
CA GLY A 20 -2.01 7.88 -0.53
C GLY A 20 -1.24 9.19 -0.67
N THR A 21 -1.82 10.29 -0.20
CA THR A 21 -1.21 11.64 -0.30
C THR A 21 0.19 11.71 0.33
N GLY A 22 0.42 10.97 1.42
CA GLY A 22 1.68 10.97 2.17
C GLY A 22 2.37 9.60 2.28
N SER A 23 1.87 8.58 1.59
CA SER A 23 2.38 7.23 1.75
C SER A 23 2.09 6.36 0.54
N ILE A 24 2.83 5.27 0.44
CA ILE A 24 2.55 4.19 -0.48
C ILE A 24 2.43 2.88 0.31
N ARG A 25 1.51 2.04 -0.12
CA ARG A 25 1.31 0.69 0.40
C ARG A 25 1.35 -0.31 -0.75
N ALA A 26 2.18 -1.33 -0.60
CA ALA A 26 2.19 -2.52 -1.44
C ALA A 26 1.54 -3.66 -0.67
N VAL A 27 0.49 -4.24 -1.26
CA VAL A 27 -0.26 -5.37 -0.67
C VAL A 27 -0.16 -6.56 -1.60
N ILE A 28 0.25 -7.71 -1.07
CA ILE A 28 0.28 -8.99 -1.79
C ILE A 28 -0.98 -9.77 -1.46
N PHE A 29 -1.65 -10.27 -2.49
CA PHE A 29 -2.81 -11.15 -2.39
C PHE A 29 -2.55 -12.48 -3.07
N ASP A 30 -3.18 -13.54 -2.56
CA ASP A 30 -3.37 -14.76 -3.35
C ASP A 30 -4.51 -14.59 -4.37
N LEU A 31 -4.74 -15.62 -5.17
CA LEU A 31 -5.76 -15.61 -6.23
C LEU A 31 -7.20 -15.73 -5.69
N GLU A 32 -7.37 -16.07 -4.42
CA GLU A 32 -8.67 -16.12 -3.72
C GLU A 32 -9.01 -14.77 -3.07
N GLY A 33 -8.10 -13.80 -3.15
CA GLY A 33 -8.27 -12.46 -2.60
C GLY A 33 -7.86 -12.33 -1.14
N ASN A 34 -7.19 -13.32 -0.55
CA ASN A 34 -6.68 -13.20 0.81
C ASN A 34 -5.41 -12.33 0.83
N GLN A 35 -5.32 -11.41 1.79
CA GLN A 35 -4.11 -10.62 2.01
C GLN A 35 -3.02 -11.50 2.63
N ILE A 36 -1.86 -11.54 1.97
CA ILE A 36 -0.70 -12.37 2.33
C ILE A 36 0.36 -11.54 3.03
N ALA A 37 0.67 -10.36 2.51
CA ALA A 37 1.68 -9.46 3.06
C ALA A 37 1.36 -8.00 2.78
N VAL A 38 1.92 -7.11 3.59
CA VAL A 38 1.81 -5.66 3.40
C VAL A 38 3.15 -5.00 3.71
N GLY A 39 3.56 -4.09 2.83
CA GLY A 39 4.66 -3.15 3.05
C GLY A 39 4.14 -1.73 2.90
N GLN A 40 4.51 -0.85 3.81
CA GLN A 40 4.14 0.57 3.76
C GLN A 40 5.40 1.42 3.92
N ALA A 41 5.46 2.50 3.15
CA ALA A 41 6.44 3.56 3.35
C ALA A 41 5.72 4.92 3.33
N GLU A 42 6.15 5.82 4.19
CA GLU A 42 5.81 7.23 4.06
C GLU A 42 6.71 7.86 3.00
N TRP A 43 6.13 8.73 2.18
CA TRP A 43 6.91 9.63 1.34
C TRP A 43 6.72 11.07 1.84
N ARG A 44 7.72 11.92 1.64
CA ARG A 44 7.48 13.36 1.74
C ARG A 44 7.15 13.87 0.35
N HIS A 45 5.95 14.39 0.18
CA HIS A 45 5.66 15.23 -0.97
C HIS A 45 6.56 16.46 -0.85
N LEU A 46 7.53 16.59 -1.76
CA LEU A 46 8.33 17.80 -1.83
C LEU A 46 7.38 18.94 -2.21
N ALA A 47 7.32 19.96 -1.38
CA ALA A 47 6.53 21.14 -1.69
C ALA A 47 7.02 21.69 -3.04
N VAL A 48 6.10 21.85 -3.98
CA VAL A 48 6.41 22.60 -5.21
C VAL A 48 6.67 24.04 -4.78
N PRO A 49 7.82 24.64 -5.10
CA PRO A 49 8.04 26.06 -4.83
C PRO A 49 6.90 26.88 -5.45
N ASP A 50 6.39 27.87 -4.71
CA ASP A 50 5.28 28.76 -5.11
C ASP A 50 3.88 28.15 -5.26
N VAL A 51 3.64 26.90 -4.84
CA VAL A 51 2.25 26.45 -4.59
C VAL A 51 1.84 26.81 -3.17
N SER A 52 1.00 27.84 -3.05
CA SER A 52 0.37 28.19 -1.78
C SER A 52 -0.71 27.13 -1.46
N TRP A 53 -0.41 26.19 -0.56
CA TRP A 53 -1.40 25.20 -0.10
C TRP A 53 -2.53 25.78 0.77
N PHE A 54 -2.54 27.10 0.97
CA PHE A 54 -3.55 27.82 1.74
C PHE A 54 -4.30 28.81 0.85
N TYR A 55 -5.39 28.36 0.23
CA TYR A 55 -6.56 29.22 0.14
C TYR A 55 -7.35 29.00 1.43
N GLY A 56 -7.26 29.98 2.33
CA GLY A 56 -7.83 29.89 3.67
C GLY A 56 -9.31 29.59 3.68
N ILE A 57 -9.67 28.52 4.40
CA ILE A 57 -10.80 28.33 5.33
C ILE A 57 -10.60 26.97 6.01
#